data_AF-A0A173XVI6-F1
#
_entry.id   AF-A0A173XVI6-F1
#
_cell.length_a   1.000
_cell.length_b   1.000
_cell.length_c   1.000
_cell.angle_alpha   90.00
_cell.angle_beta   90.00
_cell.angle_gamma   90.00
#
_symmetry.space_group_name_H-M   'P 1'
#
loop_
_entity.id
_entity.type
_entity.pdbx_description
1 polymer ?
#
loop_
_entity_poly.entity_id
_entity_poly.type
_entity_poly.pdbx_seq_one_letter_code
_entity_poly.pdbx_strand_id
1 'polypeptide(L)'
;MIDLNDRRHRHSPTGNREEEKRNNGQQAPEEDTTTLEELLAELDNLTGLSAVKHEVMESINVVRVQQARAQLGLRKSNMSLHLVFSGNPGTGKTTVARLLARIYHKIGILSKGQLVEVDRSGLVGGYVGQTALKVQEVIKEALGGVLFVDEAYTLTSNQGGNDFGQEAVDTLLKGMEDHRDDLIVIVAGYPDLMDKFLDSNPGMRSRFNKYIHFDDYSPEELQDIFVKLCKKDGYKLSRSAKRYAEDYFYDVYEKRDERFGNAREVRNFFERALGNQANRLGASFGENGLAPGIDLTQLLLCDLTGNPDDVEGEVHDANCHAPQGQLMHAGERIDITSYSQMSLAIGLGYASISDDIEVDCYVYLLHADGKAHGDKDMVYFGFPASCDGAVVINAGEYTSSALVKLASVVSDTEKIAICFSAYGEDEAKNLSGMRNAFVQISCAGKGIYYLPLDRISREKTLVGIELYRHRGAWKMKGVGSGYNDGLRRLCESYGIEVQ
;
A
#
# COMPACT_ATOMS: atom_id res chain seq x y z
N MET A 1 -18.21 -46.94 -71.93
CA MET A 1 -19.06 -45.86 -71.37
C MET A 1 -18.60 -44.53 -71.96
N ILE A 2 -19.51 -43.55 -72.03
CA ILE A 2 -19.50 -42.31 -72.82
C ILE A 2 -19.88 -41.16 -71.84
N ASP A 3 -19.30 -39.96 -71.83
CA ASP A 3 -18.21 -39.37 -72.65
C ASP A 3 -17.35 -38.41 -71.76
N LEU A 4 -16.05 -38.19 -71.99
CA LEU A 4 -15.39 -37.25 -72.93
C LEU A 4 -15.53 -35.75 -72.54
N ASN A 5 -14.38 -35.08 -72.32
CA ASN A 5 -14.12 -33.62 -72.21
C ASN A 5 -14.82 -32.76 -71.12
N ASP A 6 -14.04 -32.16 -70.21
CA ASP A 6 -13.53 -30.76 -70.27
C ASP A 6 -12.46 -30.59 -69.15
N ARG A 7 -11.22 -30.08 -69.31
CA ARG A 7 -10.65 -28.84 -69.87
C ARG A 7 -10.94 -27.55 -69.06
N ARG A 8 -9.81 -26.94 -68.64
CA ARG A 8 -9.55 -25.51 -68.37
C ARG A 8 -9.67 -24.93 -66.95
N HIS A 9 -8.70 -24.05 -66.72
CA HIS A 9 -8.46 -23.16 -65.57
C HIS A 9 -9.70 -22.48 -64.98
N ARG A 10 -9.67 -22.31 -63.66
CA ARG A 10 -10.19 -21.13 -62.94
C ARG A 10 -9.04 -20.64 -62.04
N HIS A 11 -8.51 -19.44 -62.23
CA HIS A 11 -9.05 -18.19 -61.68
C HIS A 11 -9.28 -18.27 -60.16
N SER A 12 -8.29 -17.83 -59.40
CA SER A 12 -8.41 -17.51 -57.98
C SER A 12 -9.27 -16.26 -57.82
N PRO A 13 -10.40 -16.30 -57.10
CA PRO A 13 -11.15 -15.09 -56.77
C PRO A 13 -10.49 -14.42 -55.57
N THR A 14 -9.94 -13.23 -55.77
CA THR A 14 -9.79 -12.24 -54.70
C THR A 14 -11.19 -11.84 -54.22
N GLY A 15 -11.52 -12.10 -52.96
CA GLY A 15 -12.83 -11.76 -52.39
C GLY A 15 -12.82 -11.71 -50.86
N ASN A 16 -13.26 -10.57 -50.33
CA ASN A 16 -13.72 -10.31 -48.98
C ASN A 16 -12.77 -10.66 -47.81
N ARG A 17 -12.04 -9.64 -47.34
CA ARG A 17 -11.45 -9.63 -45.99
C ARG A 17 -11.55 -8.27 -45.25
N GLU A 18 -12.43 -7.38 -45.70
CA GLU A 18 -12.51 -5.98 -45.22
C GLU A 18 -13.84 -5.56 -44.57
N GLU A 19 -14.85 -6.44 -44.45
CA GLU A 19 -16.18 -6.06 -43.90
C GLU A 19 -16.48 -6.52 -42.46
N GLU A 20 -15.58 -7.23 -41.77
CA GLU A 20 -15.82 -7.73 -40.39
C GLU A 20 -15.27 -6.84 -39.25
N LYS A 21 -14.99 -5.55 -39.51
CA LYS A 21 -14.52 -4.59 -38.47
C LYS A 21 -15.40 -3.36 -38.30
N ARG A 22 -16.73 -3.52 -38.38
CA ARG A 22 -17.71 -2.48 -38.03
C ARG A 22 -18.89 -3.05 -37.23
N ASN A 23 -18.60 -3.53 -36.02
CA ASN A 23 -19.63 -3.68 -34.99
C ASN A 23 -19.00 -3.61 -33.59
N ASN A 24 -18.31 -2.50 -33.30
CA ASN A 24 -17.98 -2.15 -31.91
C ASN A 24 -19.29 -1.64 -31.30
N GLY A 25 -19.96 -2.50 -30.53
CA GLY A 25 -21.26 -2.18 -29.95
C GLY A 25 -21.14 -0.95 -29.05
N GLN A 26 -21.84 0.12 -29.43
CA GLN A 26 -22.22 1.16 -28.47
C GLN A 26 -23.23 0.52 -27.52
N GLN A 27 -22.71 -0.09 -26.45
CA GLN A 27 -23.51 -0.33 -25.26
C GLN A 27 -24.11 1.02 -24.86
N ALA A 28 -25.43 1.05 -24.69
CA ALA A 28 -26.06 2.17 -24.01
C ALA A 28 -25.37 2.33 -22.65
N PRO A 29 -25.12 3.56 -22.17
CA PRO A 29 -24.48 3.75 -20.88
C PRO A 29 -25.29 2.98 -19.83
N GLU A 30 -24.62 2.06 -19.13
CA GLU A 30 -25.22 1.40 -17.97
C GLU A 30 -25.67 2.50 -17.01
N GLU A 31 -26.94 2.47 -16.58
CA GLU A 31 -27.43 3.45 -15.62
C GLU A 31 -26.59 3.31 -14.35
N ASP A 32 -25.81 4.34 -14.03
CA ASP A 32 -24.98 4.37 -12.83
C ASP A 32 -25.90 4.19 -11.61
N THR A 33 -25.95 3.00 -11.03
CA THR A 33 -26.83 2.67 -9.91
C THR A 33 -26.31 3.20 -8.57
N THR A 34 -25.06 3.67 -8.52
CA THR A 34 -24.44 4.18 -7.29
C THR A 34 -25.22 5.37 -6.74
N THR A 35 -25.48 5.35 -5.44
CA THR A 35 -26.18 6.41 -4.69
C THR A 35 -25.28 7.62 -4.45
N LEU A 36 -25.88 8.75 -4.06
CA LEU A 36 -25.07 9.93 -3.67
C LEU A 36 -24.24 9.62 -2.43
N GLU A 37 -24.81 8.88 -1.49
CA GLU A 37 -24.21 8.45 -0.24
C GLU A 37 -22.97 7.58 -0.49
N GLU A 38 -23.03 6.63 -1.42
CA GLU A 38 -21.89 5.81 -1.83
C GLU A 38 -20.79 6.63 -2.52
N LEU A 39 -21.14 7.62 -3.37
CA LEU A 39 -20.15 8.50 -3.99
C LEU A 39 -19.44 9.41 -2.97
N LEU A 40 -20.16 9.88 -1.97
CA LEU A 40 -19.58 10.67 -0.87
C LEU A 40 -18.69 9.79 0.01
N ALA A 41 -19.10 8.55 0.30
CA ALA A 41 -18.25 7.58 0.97
C ALA A 41 -17.01 7.21 0.13
N GLU A 42 -17.11 7.09 -1.19
CA GLU A 42 -15.97 6.85 -2.09
C GLU A 42 -14.98 8.04 -2.04
N LEU A 43 -15.50 9.27 -2.06
CA LEU A 43 -14.70 10.49 -1.89
C LEU A 43 -14.03 10.55 -0.50
N ASP A 44 -14.75 10.27 0.58
CA ASP A 44 -14.22 10.28 1.95
C ASP A 44 -13.15 9.20 2.16
N ASN A 45 -13.27 8.04 1.52
CA ASN A 45 -12.30 6.94 1.55
C ASN A 45 -11.01 7.18 0.75
N LEU A 46 -10.97 8.21 -0.12
CA LEU A 46 -9.71 8.65 -0.72
C LEU A 46 -8.75 9.11 0.38
N THR A 47 -7.51 8.62 0.34
CA THR A 47 -6.45 9.05 1.27
C THR A 47 -6.24 10.57 1.15
N GLY A 48 -6.09 11.26 2.29
CA GLY A 48 -5.86 12.71 2.35
C GLY A 48 -7.00 13.58 1.82
N LEU A 49 -6.62 14.65 1.12
CA LEU A 49 -7.51 15.55 0.36
C LEU A 49 -8.60 16.27 1.19
N SER A 50 -8.33 16.60 2.45
CA SER A 50 -9.29 17.25 3.36
C SER A 50 -9.85 18.58 2.82
N ALA A 51 -8.99 19.44 2.25
CA ALA A 51 -9.39 20.69 1.62
C ALA A 51 -10.32 20.47 0.40
N VAL A 52 -10.03 19.44 -0.39
CA VAL A 52 -10.86 19.04 -1.53
C VAL A 52 -12.24 18.59 -1.06
N LYS A 53 -12.30 17.70 -0.05
CA LYS A 53 -13.56 17.20 0.53
C LYS A 53 -14.43 18.36 1.04
N HIS A 54 -13.82 19.36 1.67
CA HIS A 54 -14.51 20.58 2.11
C HIS A 54 -15.10 21.38 0.92
N GLU A 55 -14.31 21.69 -0.11
CA GLU A 55 -14.77 22.46 -1.28
C GLU A 55 -15.87 21.73 -2.08
N VAL A 56 -15.80 20.39 -2.15
CA VAL A 56 -16.88 19.57 -2.74
C VAL A 56 -18.16 19.71 -1.92
N MET A 57 -18.09 19.58 -0.59
CA MET A 57 -19.25 19.72 0.29
C MET A 57 -19.84 21.13 0.28
N GLU A 58 -19.02 22.19 0.21
CA GLU A 58 -19.49 23.55 0.01
C GLU A 58 -20.22 23.70 -1.32
N SER A 59 -19.67 23.15 -2.40
CA SER A 59 -20.28 23.17 -3.74
C SER A 59 -21.63 22.45 -3.77
N ILE A 60 -21.76 21.29 -3.09
CA ILE A 60 -23.03 20.58 -2.92
C ILE A 60 -24.06 21.44 -2.15
N ASN A 61 -23.62 22.10 -1.08
CA ASN A 61 -24.51 22.93 -0.25
C ASN A 61 -25.04 24.16 -1.00
N VAL A 62 -24.18 24.84 -1.76
CA VAL A 62 -24.58 25.95 -2.65
C VAL A 62 -25.67 25.51 -3.62
N VAL A 63 -25.51 24.34 -4.22
CA VAL A 63 -26.45 23.78 -5.22
C VAL A 63 -27.79 23.41 -4.59
N ARG A 64 -27.78 22.74 -3.43
CA ARG A 64 -29.01 22.42 -2.66
C ARG A 64 -29.81 23.69 -2.32
N VAL A 65 -29.14 24.76 -1.89
CA VAL A 65 -29.79 26.05 -1.63
C VAL A 65 -30.37 26.66 -2.91
N GLN A 66 -29.67 26.56 -4.04
CA GLN A 66 -30.13 27.09 -5.33
C GLN A 66 -31.32 26.32 -5.90
N GLN A 67 -31.41 25.02 -5.65
CA GLN A 67 -32.60 24.22 -5.97
C GLN A 67 -33.80 24.62 -5.10
N ALA A 68 -33.62 24.77 -3.79
CA ALA A 68 -34.66 25.25 -2.89
C ALA A 68 -35.16 26.65 -3.29
N ARG A 69 -34.25 27.56 -3.67
CA ARG A 69 -34.59 28.89 -4.22
C ARG A 69 -35.46 28.78 -5.48
N ALA A 70 -35.09 27.91 -6.42
CA ALA A 70 -35.84 27.71 -7.66
C ALA A 70 -37.24 27.12 -7.41
N GLN A 71 -37.38 26.17 -6.48
CA GLN A 71 -38.67 25.62 -6.04
C GLN A 71 -39.58 26.69 -5.43
N LEU A 72 -39.00 27.70 -4.76
CA LEU A 72 -39.71 28.86 -4.21
C LEU A 72 -39.92 30.00 -5.24
N GLY A 73 -39.61 29.79 -6.52
CA GLY A 73 -39.74 30.81 -7.57
C GLY A 73 -38.74 31.97 -7.47
N LEU A 74 -37.73 31.87 -6.61
CA LEU A 74 -36.69 32.87 -6.45
C LEU A 74 -35.64 32.74 -7.56
N ARG A 75 -35.07 33.88 -8.00
CA ARG A 75 -33.99 33.88 -8.98
C ARG A 75 -32.79 33.09 -8.46
N LYS A 76 -32.30 32.13 -9.25
CA LYS A 76 -30.99 31.50 -9.06
C LYS A 76 -29.88 32.56 -9.17
N SER A 77 -28.84 32.44 -8.36
CA SER A 77 -27.62 33.23 -8.53
C SER A 77 -26.79 32.66 -9.70
N ASN A 78 -26.28 33.50 -10.61
CA ASN A 78 -25.46 33.06 -11.75
C ASN A 78 -24.01 32.77 -11.34
N MET A 79 -23.80 31.80 -10.44
CA MET A 79 -22.47 31.36 -10.04
C MET A 79 -21.81 30.54 -11.15
N SER A 80 -20.48 30.63 -11.26
CA SER A 80 -19.68 29.69 -12.03
C SER A 80 -19.45 28.41 -11.23
N LEU A 81 -19.35 27.27 -11.93
CA LEU A 81 -19.01 25.97 -11.37
C LEU A 81 -17.70 25.39 -11.96
N HIS A 82 -16.99 26.17 -12.78
CA HIS A 82 -15.71 25.76 -13.36
C HIS A 82 -14.58 25.83 -12.30
N LEU A 83 -13.66 24.86 -12.32
CA LEU A 83 -12.69 24.62 -11.25
C LEU A 83 -11.24 24.69 -11.78
N VAL A 84 -10.32 25.12 -10.93
CA VAL A 84 -8.86 25.03 -11.15
C VAL A 84 -8.29 23.99 -10.21
N PHE A 85 -7.63 22.97 -10.75
CA PHE A 85 -6.96 21.92 -9.98
C PHE A 85 -5.44 22.12 -10.06
N SER A 86 -4.84 22.57 -8.96
CA SER A 86 -3.40 22.83 -8.87
C SER A 86 -2.70 21.78 -8.00
N GLY A 87 -1.54 21.29 -8.41
CA GLY A 87 -0.72 20.38 -7.60
C GLY A 87 0.09 19.39 -8.43
N ASN A 88 0.99 18.64 -7.78
CA ASN A 88 1.96 17.78 -8.45
C ASN A 88 1.33 16.53 -9.12
N PRO A 89 2.04 15.83 -10.03
CA PRO A 89 1.53 14.59 -10.63
C PRO A 89 1.20 13.55 -9.57
N GLY A 90 0.15 12.74 -9.80
CA GLY A 90 -0.22 11.66 -8.89
C GLY A 90 -0.98 12.06 -7.62
N THR A 91 -1.27 13.34 -7.37
CA THR A 91 -2.06 13.81 -6.22
C THR A 91 -3.59 13.56 -6.32
N GLY A 92 -4.06 12.74 -7.27
CA GLY A 92 -5.47 12.33 -7.36
C GLY A 92 -6.43 13.26 -8.14
N LYS A 93 -5.94 14.34 -8.76
CA LYS A 93 -6.73 15.30 -9.58
C LYS A 93 -7.79 14.66 -10.49
N THR A 94 -7.40 13.78 -11.40
CA THR A 94 -8.32 13.10 -12.33
C THR A 94 -9.34 12.20 -11.62
N THR A 95 -8.93 11.53 -10.53
CA THR A 95 -9.82 10.69 -9.71
C THR A 95 -10.94 11.52 -9.09
N VAL A 96 -10.58 12.65 -8.47
CA VAL A 96 -11.55 13.60 -7.89
C VAL A 96 -12.45 14.20 -8.97
N ALA A 97 -11.91 14.58 -10.13
CA ALA A 97 -12.71 15.10 -11.25
C ALA A 97 -13.78 14.10 -11.71
N ARG A 98 -13.46 12.80 -11.73
CA ARG A 98 -14.38 11.71 -12.08
C ARG A 98 -15.49 11.53 -11.04
N LEU A 99 -15.15 11.58 -9.76
CA LEU A 99 -16.15 11.55 -8.67
C LEU A 99 -17.07 12.77 -8.71
N LEU A 100 -16.50 13.96 -8.90
CA LEU A 100 -17.26 15.21 -9.03
C LEU A 100 -18.27 15.17 -10.17
N ALA A 101 -17.90 14.63 -11.34
CA ALA A 101 -18.82 14.49 -12.46
C ALA A 101 -20.06 13.64 -12.08
N ARG A 102 -19.84 12.50 -11.41
CA ARG A 102 -20.91 11.61 -10.91
C ARG A 102 -21.75 12.28 -9.82
N ILE A 103 -21.12 12.93 -8.84
CA ILE A 103 -21.78 13.64 -7.75
C ILE A 103 -22.67 14.77 -8.28
N TYR A 104 -22.14 15.60 -9.19
CA TYR A 104 -22.87 16.71 -9.80
C TYR A 104 -24.04 16.25 -10.69
N HIS A 105 -23.96 15.06 -11.27
CA HIS A 105 -25.12 14.42 -11.91
C HIS A 105 -26.17 13.96 -10.87
N LYS A 106 -25.75 13.24 -9.82
CA LYS A 106 -26.68 12.72 -8.79
C LYS A 106 -27.42 13.80 -8.02
N ILE A 107 -26.82 14.99 -7.83
CA ILE A 107 -27.50 16.15 -7.25
C ILE A 107 -28.24 17.03 -8.28
N GLY A 108 -28.28 16.64 -9.56
CA GLY A 108 -29.08 17.30 -10.59
C GLY A 108 -28.53 18.65 -11.09
N ILE A 109 -27.22 18.81 -11.17
CA ILE A 109 -26.56 19.89 -11.94
C ILE A 109 -26.35 19.45 -13.38
N LEU A 110 -25.76 18.26 -13.55
CA LEU A 110 -25.33 17.74 -14.85
C LEU A 110 -26.29 16.66 -15.35
N SER A 111 -26.62 16.67 -16.63
CA SER A 111 -27.61 15.76 -17.21
C SER A 111 -27.17 14.30 -17.30
N LYS A 112 -25.87 13.98 -17.26
CA LYS A 112 -25.33 12.61 -17.42
C LYS A 112 -24.20 12.21 -16.45
N GLY A 113 -23.31 13.13 -16.09
CA GLY A 113 -22.17 12.89 -15.18
C GLY A 113 -20.93 12.26 -15.80
N GLN A 114 -20.78 12.26 -17.13
CA GLN A 114 -19.54 11.75 -17.76
C GLN A 114 -18.34 12.67 -17.49
N LEU A 115 -17.12 12.09 -17.51
CA LEU A 115 -15.86 12.83 -17.53
C LEU A 115 -15.20 12.65 -18.91
N VAL A 116 -14.96 13.76 -19.61
CA VAL A 116 -14.15 13.80 -20.84
C VAL A 116 -12.80 14.42 -20.49
N GLU A 117 -11.72 13.67 -20.70
CA GLU A 117 -10.35 14.04 -20.34
C GLU A 117 -9.53 14.31 -21.60
N VAL A 118 -8.90 15.48 -21.66
CA VAL A 118 -8.10 15.94 -22.82
C VAL A 118 -6.85 16.69 -22.37
N ASP A 119 -5.84 16.75 -23.25
CA ASP A 119 -4.65 17.58 -23.12
C ASP A 119 -4.60 18.63 -24.25
N ARG A 120 -3.45 19.33 -24.41
CA ARG A 120 -3.21 20.22 -25.55
C ARG A 120 -3.38 19.52 -26.91
N SER A 121 -2.98 18.26 -27.03
CA SER A 121 -3.13 17.50 -28.28
C SER A 121 -4.59 17.17 -28.59
N GLY A 122 -5.44 17.02 -27.56
CA GLY A 122 -6.88 16.86 -27.67
C GLY A 122 -7.62 18.13 -28.10
N LEU A 123 -7.10 19.32 -27.78
CA LEU A 123 -7.78 20.60 -28.08
C LEU A 123 -7.24 21.33 -29.32
N VAL A 124 -5.93 21.28 -29.59
CA VAL A 124 -5.31 22.04 -30.69
C VAL A 124 -5.35 21.25 -32.00
N GLY A 125 -5.67 21.94 -33.11
CA GLY A 125 -5.68 21.38 -34.46
C GLY A 125 -4.28 21.31 -35.09
N GLY A 126 -4.08 20.40 -36.06
CA GLY A 126 -2.83 20.31 -36.81
C GLY A 126 -2.66 21.38 -37.91
N TYR A 127 -3.75 22.06 -38.25
CA TYR A 127 -3.80 23.07 -39.31
C TYR A 127 -4.69 24.26 -38.90
N VAL A 128 -4.46 25.42 -39.54
CA VAL A 128 -5.18 26.68 -39.30
C VAL A 128 -6.70 26.47 -39.39
N GLY A 129 -7.45 26.99 -38.41
CA GLY A 129 -8.92 26.96 -38.38
C GLY A 129 -9.55 25.63 -38.01
N GLN A 130 -8.76 24.59 -37.71
CA GLN A 130 -9.28 23.33 -37.17
C GLN A 130 -9.45 23.35 -35.66
N THR A 131 -8.72 24.22 -34.96
CA THR A 131 -8.69 24.25 -33.49
C THR A 131 -10.06 24.61 -32.90
N ALA A 132 -10.71 25.68 -33.38
CA ALA A 132 -12.05 26.04 -32.89
C ALA A 132 -13.08 24.91 -33.10
N LEU A 133 -13.01 24.18 -34.22
CA LEU A 133 -13.89 23.03 -34.49
C LEU A 133 -13.63 21.88 -33.50
N LYS A 134 -12.37 21.53 -33.28
CA LYS A 134 -11.95 20.46 -32.38
C LYS A 134 -12.35 20.73 -30.91
N VAL A 135 -12.19 21.97 -30.46
CA VAL A 135 -12.66 22.39 -29.12
C VAL A 135 -14.19 22.29 -29.03
N GLN A 136 -14.94 22.68 -30.07
CA GLN A 136 -16.40 22.53 -30.10
C GLN A 136 -16.85 21.06 -30.08
N GLU A 137 -16.14 20.16 -30.76
CA GLU A 137 -16.40 18.71 -30.74
C GLU A 137 -16.19 18.15 -29.33
N VAL A 138 -15.04 18.42 -28.70
CA VAL A 138 -14.74 18.00 -27.32
C VAL A 138 -15.74 18.55 -26.31
N ILE A 139 -16.14 19.82 -26.44
CA ILE A 139 -17.18 20.43 -25.59
C ILE A 139 -18.52 19.70 -25.77
N LYS A 140 -18.91 19.39 -27.02
CA LYS A 140 -20.14 18.67 -27.34
C LYS A 140 -20.16 17.26 -26.78
N GLU A 141 -19.02 16.57 -26.76
CA GLU A 141 -18.85 15.27 -26.09
C GLU A 141 -18.99 15.40 -24.57
N ALA A 142 -18.47 16.47 -23.98
CA ALA A 142 -18.55 16.74 -22.55
C ALA A 142 -19.93 17.20 -22.06
N LEU A 143 -20.84 17.67 -22.93
CA LEU A 143 -22.18 18.15 -22.54
C LEU A 143 -23.00 17.13 -21.74
N GLY A 144 -23.49 17.57 -20.59
CA GLY A 144 -24.07 16.73 -19.55
C GLY A 144 -23.06 16.25 -18.51
N GLY A 145 -21.84 16.76 -18.52
CA GLY A 145 -20.71 16.21 -17.78
C GLY A 145 -19.62 17.24 -17.46
N VAL A 146 -18.41 16.72 -17.23
CA VAL A 146 -17.21 17.50 -16.93
C VAL A 146 -16.20 17.34 -18.07
N LEU A 147 -15.71 18.48 -18.58
CA LEU A 147 -14.50 18.54 -19.41
C LEU A 147 -13.29 18.80 -18.52
N PHE A 148 -12.36 17.85 -18.45
CA PHE A 148 -11.11 17.95 -17.73
C PHE A 148 -9.96 18.18 -18.71
N VAL A 149 -9.26 19.30 -18.56
CA VAL A 149 -8.12 19.70 -19.39
C VAL A 149 -6.85 19.57 -18.55
N ASP A 150 -6.06 18.51 -18.78
CA ASP A 150 -4.80 18.32 -18.10
C ASP A 150 -3.67 19.16 -18.71
N GLU A 151 -2.72 19.55 -17.86
CA GLU A 151 -1.63 20.49 -18.15
C GLU A 151 -2.10 21.73 -18.95
N ALA A 152 -3.21 22.35 -18.55
CA ALA A 152 -3.91 23.38 -19.33
C ALA A 152 -3.05 24.61 -19.68
N TYR A 153 -2.06 24.94 -18.84
CA TYR A 153 -1.05 25.97 -19.09
C TYR A 153 -0.27 25.76 -20.40
N THR A 154 -0.16 24.53 -20.89
CA THR A 154 0.50 24.23 -22.16
C THR A 154 -0.22 24.88 -23.34
N LEU A 155 -1.52 25.19 -23.25
CA LEU A 155 -2.27 25.90 -24.28
C LEU A 155 -1.69 27.30 -24.56
N THR A 156 -1.26 28.01 -23.51
CA THR A 156 -0.82 29.42 -23.58
C THR A 156 0.71 29.59 -23.50
N SER A 157 1.46 28.52 -23.21
CA SER A 157 2.92 28.57 -23.21
C SER A 157 3.48 28.92 -24.60
N ASN A 158 4.20 30.04 -24.68
CA ASN A 158 4.69 30.68 -25.92
C ASN A 158 5.86 29.93 -26.62
N GLN A 159 5.80 28.60 -26.73
CA GLN A 159 6.72 27.85 -27.57
C GLN A 159 6.34 27.99 -29.05
N GLY A 160 6.80 29.08 -29.67
CA GLY A 160 6.86 29.23 -31.13
C GLY A 160 5.82 30.12 -31.82
N GLY A 161 5.12 31.01 -31.09
CA GLY A 161 4.25 32.03 -31.72
C GLY A 161 3.02 31.49 -32.45
N ASN A 162 2.43 30.40 -31.97
CA ASN A 162 1.27 29.75 -32.58
C ASN A 162 -0.06 30.26 -32.00
N ASP A 163 -0.78 31.08 -32.77
CA ASP A 163 -2.11 31.63 -32.45
C ASP A 163 -3.15 30.54 -32.08
N PHE A 164 -2.97 29.29 -32.56
CA PHE A 164 -3.86 28.16 -32.31
C PHE A 164 -4.10 27.87 -30.81
N GLY A 165 -3.10 28.13 -29.96
CA GLY A 165 -3.27 27.96 -28.51
C GLY A 165 -4.28 28.94 -27.92
N GLN A 166 -4.24 30.19 -28.38
CA GLN A 166 -5.18 31.22 -27.94
C GLN A 166 -6.57 31.00 -28.57
N GLU A 167 -6.64 30.58 -29.83
CA GLU A 167 -7.89 30.15 -30.50
C GLU A 167 -8.62 29.07 -29.69
N ALA A 168 -7.89 28.11 -29.13
CA ALA A 168 -8.45 27.06 -28.28
C ALA A 168 -9.04 27.63 -26.97
N VAL A 169 -8.29 28.50 -26.28
CA VAL A 169 -8.72 29.14 -25.03
C VAL A 169 -9.93 30.04 -25.23
N ASP A 170 -9.95 30.84 -26.28
CA ASP A 170 -11.05 31.76 -26.58
C ASP A 170 -12.33 30.98 -26.97
N THR A 171 -12.19 29.88 -27.71
CA THR A 171 -13.30 28.98 -28.04
C THR A 171 -13.83 28.25 -26.79
N LEU A 172 -12.94 27.82 -25.89
CA LEU A 172 -13.31 27.18 -24.62
C LEU A 172 -14.06 28.16 -23.71
N LEU A 173 -13.54 29.38 -23.53
CA LEU A 173 -14.17 30.45 -22.75
C LEU A 173 -15.58 30.80 -23.25
N LYS A 174 -15.78 30.77 -24.57
CA LYS A 174 -17.11 30.95 -25.17
C LYS A 174 -18.04 29.79 -24.84
N GLY A 175 -17.61 28.55 -25.06
CA GLY A 175 -18.42 27.36 -24.77
C GLY A 175 -18.77 27.20 -23.28
N MET A 176 -17.89 27.64 -22.39
CA MET A 176 -18.16 27.75 -20.94
C MET A 176 -19.34 28.68 -20.62
N GLU A 177 -19.52 29.78 -21.36
CA GLU A 177 -20.69 30.66 -21.17
C GLU A 177 -21.94 30.09 -21.86
N ASP A 178 -21.81 29.65 -23.11
CA ASP A 178 -22.92 29.16 -23.94
C ASP A 178 -23.57 27.88 -23.34
N HIS A 179 -22.82 27.10 -22.56
CA HIS A 179 -23.26 25.82 -21.98
C HIS A 179 -23.18 25.75 -20.44
N ARG A 180 -23.07 26.90 -19.77
CA ARG A 180 -22.88 27.05 -18.30
C ARG A 180 -23.81 26.24 -17.38
N ASP A 181 -24.98 25.84 -17.86
CA ASP A 181 -26.00 25.13 -17.08
C ASP A 181 -25.88 23.58 -17.17
N ASP A 182 -25.10 23.04 -18.12
CA ASP A 182 -24.94 21.58 -18.33
C ASP A 182 -23.50 21.17 -18.74
N LEU A 183 -22.53 22.05 -18.50
CA LEU A 183 -21.10 21.81 -18.73
C LEU A 183 -20.27 22.40 -17.59
N ILE A 184 -19.49 21.54 -16.93
CA ILE A 184 -18.44 21.98 -16.01
C ILE A 184 -17.09 21.77 -16.68
N VAL A 185 -16.16 22.69 -16.43
CA VAL A 185 -14.79 22.65 -16.99
C VAL A 185 -13.83 22.68 -15.82
N ILE A 186 -12.89 21.75 -15.80
CA ILE A 186 -11.82 21.65 -14.81
C ILE A 186 -10.50 21.77 -15.56
N VAL A 187 -9.69 22.77 -15.21
CA VAL A 187 -8.34 22.95 -15.77
C VAL A 187 -7.32 22.52 -14.73
N ALA A 188 -6.36 21.68 -15.11
CA ALA A 188 -5.39 21.08 -14.20
C ALA A 188 -3.93 21.40 -14.59
N GLY A 189 -3.05 21.43 -13.59
CA GLY A 189 -1.60 21.59 -13.82
C GLY A 189 -0.79 21.89 -12.54
N TYR A 190 0.50 22.18 -12.73
CA TYR A 190 1.40 22.64 -11.66
C TYR A 190 1.01 24.05 -11.18
N PRO A 191 1.06 24.35 -9.86
CA PRO A 191 0.57 25.62 -9.31
C PRO A 191 1.10 26.88 -10.02
N ASP A 192 2.43 27.02 -10.08
CA ASP A 192 3.14 28.15 -10.70
C ASP A 192 2.89 28.36 -12.19
N LEU A 193 2.40 27.33 -12.89
CA LEU A 193 2.06 27.38 -14.31
C LEU A 193 0.57 27.68 -14.50
N MET A 194 -0.28 27.24 -13.58
CA MET A 194 -1.71 27.53 -13.59
C MET A 194 -2.01 29.01 -13.29
N ASP A 195 -1.28 29.68 -12.39
CA ASP A 195 -1.46 31.13 -12.21
C ASP A 195 -1.12 31.92 -13.49
N LYS A 196 0.00 31.59 -14.15
CA LYS A 196 0.41 32.19 -15.43
C LYS A 196 -0.61 31.95 -16.55
N PHE A 197 -1.27 30.78 -16.54
CA PHE A 197 -2.36 30.45 -17.46
C PHE A 197 -3.63 31.26 -17.20
N LEU A 198 -3.99 31.48 -15.93
CA LEU A 198 -5.16 32.28 -15.56
C LEU A 198 -4.96 33.77 -15.79
N ASP A 199 -3.72 34.26 -15.68
CA ASP A 199 -3.34 35.65 -15.99
C ASP A 199 -3.19 35.91 -17.49
N SER A 200 -3.17 34.88 -18.35
CA SER A 200 -2.97 35.07 -19.80
C SER A 200 -4.18 35.70 -20.51
N ASN A 201 -5.39 35.58 -19.94
CA ASN A 201 -6.62 36.16 -20.49
C ASN A 201 -7.55 36.58 -19.33
N PRO A 202 -7.96 37.86 -19.20
CA PRO A 202 -8.84 38.34 -18.12
C PRO A 202 -10.18 37.58 -17.99
N GLY A 203 -10.66 36.96 -19.08
CA GLY A 203 -11.85 36.11 -19.08
C GLY A 203 -11.70 34.80 -18.31
N MET A 204 -10.46 34.37 -18.02
CA MET A 204 -10.16 33.16 -17.25
C MET A 204 -10.50 33.35 -15.77
N ARG A 205 -9.89 34.32 -15.08
CA ARG A 205 -10.15 34.56 -13.64
C ARG A 205 -11.61 34.90 -13.31
N SER A 206 -12.39 35.40 -14.27
CA SER A 206 -13.83 35.66 -14.06
C SER A 206 -14.71 34.39 -14.13
N ARG A 207 -14.27 33.34 -14.82
CA ARG A 207 -14.97 32.05 -14.92
C ARG A 207 -14.39 30.98 -13.99
N PHE A 208 -13.08 30.98 -13.81
CA PHE A 208 -12.35 30.14 -12.89
C PHE A 208 -12.16 30.87 -11.56
N ASN A 209 -13.19 30.83 -10.72
CA ASN A 209 -13.23 31.50 -9.41
C ASN A 209 -13.14 30.52 -8.22
N LYS A 210 -13.07 29.21 -8.49
CA LYS A 210 -12.91 28.13 -7.51
C LYS A 210 -11.58 27.41 -7.73
N TYR A 211 -10.78 27.31 -6.68
CA TYR A 211 -9.40 26.84 -6.73
C TYR A 211 -9.26 25.68 -5.74
N ILE A 212 -8.91 24.51 -6.25
CA ILE A 212 -8.61 23.34 -5.44
C ILE A 212 -7.10 23.09 -5.55
N HIS A 213 -6.44 23.19 -4.40
CA HIS A 213 -5.05 22.77 -4.27
C HIS A 213 -5.01 21.30 -3.84
N PHE A 214 -4.08 20.55 -4.44
CA PHE A 214 -3.83 19.16 -4.18
C PHE A 214 -2.39 19.05 -3.69
N ASP A 215 -2.24 19.07 -2.37
CA ASP A 215 -0.97 18.89 -1.68
C ASP A 215 -0.31 17.54 -2.03
N ASP A 216 1.01 17.45 -1.82
CA ASP A 216 1.72 16.17 -1.86
C ASP A 216 1.27 15.29 -0.70
N TYR A 217 1.11 13.99 -0.95
CA TYR A 217 0.78 13.01 0.08
C TYR A 217 1.93 12.88 1.10
N SER A 218 1.59 12.78 2.39
CA SER A 218 2.56 12.50 3.45
C SER A 218 3.16 11.09 3.31
N PRO A 219 4.29 10.77 3.98
CA PRO A 219 4.84 9.41 4.01
C PRO A 219 3.82 8.34 4.42
N GLU A 220 2.99 8.64 5.41
CA GLU A 220 1.92 7.77 5.91
C GLU A 220 0.83 7.59 4.86
N GLU A 221 0.45 8.65 4.15
CA GLU A 221 -0.54 8.60 3.07
C GLU A 221 -0.03 7.83 1.84
N LEU A 222 1.25 7.97 1.49
CA LEU A 222 1.91 7.20 0.44
C LEU A 222 1.94 5.70 0.79
N GLN A 223 2.26 5.36 2.04
CA GLN A 223 2.19 4.00 2.57
C GLN A 223 0.76 3.44 2.53
N ASP A 224 -0.24 4.23 2.92
CA ASP A 224 -1.65 3.84 2.85
C ASP A 224 -2.10 3.56 1.41
N ILE A 225 -1.66 4.37 0.44
CA ILE A 225 -1.91 4.14 -0.99
C ILE A 225 -1.23 2.84 -1.44
N PHE A 226 0.00 2.56 -1.00
CA PHE A 226 0.73 1.34 -1.31
C PHE A 226 0.03 0.09 -0.77
N VAL A 227 -0.36 0.10 0.51
CA VAL A 227 -1.09 -0.99 1.16
C VAL A 227 -2.46 -1.20 0.52
N LYS A 228 -3.19 -0.14 0.17
CA LYS A 228 -4.46 -0.21 -0.58
C LYS A 228 -4.26 -0.83 -1.98
N LEU A 229 -3.18 -0.48 -2.67
CA LEU A 229 -2.84 -1.05 -3.99
C LEU A 229 -2.51 -2.55 -3.90
N CYS A 230 -1.68 -2.95 -2.94
CA CYS A 230 -1.37 -4.37 -2.69
C CYS A 230 -2.66 -5.17 -2.43
N LYS A 231 -3.49 -4.71 -1.48
CA LYS A 231 -4.77 -5.36 -1.12
C LYS A 231 -5.73 -5.48 -2.31
N LYS A 232 -5.82 -4.42 -3.14
CA LYS A 232 -6.68 -4.40 -4.34
C LYS A 232 -6.29 -5.47 -5.35
N ASP A 233 -4.99 -5.63 -5.58
CA ASP A 233 -4.44 -6.56 -6.58
C ASP A 233 -4.21 -7.97 -5.98
N GLY A 234 -4.65 -8.21 -4.73
CA GLY A 234 -4.63 -9.51 -4.06
C GLY A 234 -3.36 -9.85 -3.29
N TYR A 235 -2.42 -8.91 -3.15
CA TYR A 235 -1.14 -9.10 -2.46
C TYR A 235 -1.19 -8.73 -0.97
N LYS A 236 -0.36 -9.43 -0.20
CA LYS A 236 -0.06 -9.18 1.22
C LYS A 236 1.42 -8.82 1.34
N LEU A 237 1.72 -7.83 2.17
CA LEU A 237 3.08 -7.46 2.54
C LEU A 237 3.46 -8.17 3.84
N SER A 238 4.65 -8.74 3.93
CA SER A 238 5.25 -9.06 5.22
C SER A 238 5.46 -7.79 6.06
N ARG A 239 5.59 -7.89 7.38
CA ARG A 239 5.87 -6.73 8.26
C ARG A 239 7.21 -6.05 7.94
N SER A 240 8.22 -6.81 7.52
CA SER A 240 9.51 -6.31 7.04
C SER A 240 9.39 -5.55 5.72
N ALA A 241 8.62 -6.06 4.75
CA ALA A 241 8.29 -5.33 3.53
C ALA A 241 7.49 -4.05 3.84
N LYS A 242 6.48 -4.14 4.71
CA LYS A 242 5.66 -2.98 5.14
C LYS A 242 6.53 -1.88 5.77
N ARG A 243 7.41 -2.24 6.69
CA ARG A 243 8.35 -1.30 7.34
C ARG A 243 9.34 -0.69 6.35
N TYR A 244 9.92 -1.49 5.47
CA TYR A 244 10.81 -0.97 4.43
C TYR A 244 10.08 0.01 3.50
N ALA A 245 8.81 -0.23 3.19
CA ALA A 245 7.99 0.72 2.44
C ALA A 245 7.75 2.04 3.22
N GLU A 246 7.46 1.98 4.53
CA GLU A 246 7.38 3.15 5.41
C GLU A 246 8.69 3.98 5.38
N ASP A 247 9.83 3.33 5.65
CA ASP A 247 11.15 3.96 5.62
C ASP A 247 11.44 4.55 4.22
N TYR A 248 11.16 3.81 3.14
CA TYR A 248 11.34 4.24 1.74
C TYR A 248 10.49 5.47 1.38
N PHE A 249 9.21 5.51 1.77
CA PHE A 249 8.34 6.66 1.47
C PHE A 249 8.73 7.90 2.27
N TYR A 250 9.22 7.75 3.50
CA TYR A 250 9.81 8.87 4.25
C TYR A 250 11.05 9.42 3.53
N ASP A 251 11.95 8.52 3.14
CA ASP A 251 13.22 8.87 2.47
C ASP A 251 13.01 9.53 1.09
N VAL A 252 11.94 9.13 0.38
CA VAL A 252 11.51 9.72 -0.89
C VAL A 252 10.83 11.08 -0.68
N TYR A 253 10.00 11.22 0.36
CA TYR A 253 9.32 12.48 0.68
C TYR A 253 10.30 13.58 1.11
N GLU A 254 11.32 13.26 1.90
CA GLU A 254 12.37 14.21 2.31
C GLU A 254 13.24 14.68 1.13
N LYS A 255 13.38 13.86 0.09
CA LYS A 255 14.18 14.17 -1.12
C LYS A 255 13.35 14.75 -2.27
N ARG A 256 12.07 15.04 -2.04
CA ARG A 256 11.13 15.45 -3.10
C ARG A 256 11.44 16.84 -3.66
N ASP A 257 11.06 17.06 -4.91
CA ASP A 257 11.13 18.34 -5.61
C ASP A 257 9.76 18.73 -6.20
N GLU A 258 9.71 19.82 -6.98
CA GLU A 258 8.52 20.31 -7.70
C GLU A 258 7.93 19.32 -8.73
N ARG A 259 8.56 18.15 -8.94
CA ARG A 259 8.15 17.12 -9.90
C ARG A 259 7.73 15.83 -9.22
N PHE A 260 7.57 15.84 -7.90
CA PHE A 260 7.28 14.65 -7.11
C PHE A 260 6.02 13.91 -7.61
N GLY A 261 6.18 12.62 -7.93
CA GLY A 261 5.15 11.84 -8.60
C GLY A 261 4.04 11.28 -7.70
N ASN A 262 4.12 11.44 -6.37
CA ASN A 262 3.09 11.02 -5.42
C ASN A 262 2.60 9.57 -5.66
N ALA A 263 1.31 9.35 -5.90
CA ALA A 263 0.77 8.01 -6.16
C ALA A 263 1.31 7.35 -7.46
N ARG A 264 1.92 8.11 -8.39
CA ARG A 264 2.69 7.51 -9.51
C ARG A 264 3.98 6.88 -9.00
N GLU A 265 4.70 7.50 -8.05
CA GLU A 265 5.88 6.87 -7.42
C GLU A 265 5.50 5.62 -6.65
N VAL A 266 4.38 5.65 -5.91
CA VAL A 266 3.85 4.46 -5.21
C VAL A 266 3.56 3.32 -6.20
N ARG A 267 2.94 3.62 -7.35
CA ARG A 267 2.71 2.62 -8.40
C ARG A 267 4.03 2.11 -9.00
N ASN A 268 4.97 2.99 -9.33
CA ASN A 268 6.30 2.61 -9.85
C ASN A 268 7.09 1.74 -8.85
N PHE A 269 6.90 1.95 -7.54
CA PHE A 269 7.48 1.13 -6.48
C PHE A 269 6.80 -0.26 -6.42
N PHE A 270 5.47 -0.31 -6.45
CA PHE A 270 4.71 -1.56 -6.50
C PHE A 270 5.02 -2.40 -7.75
N GLU A 271 5.04 -1.81 -8.95
CA GLU A 271 5.37 -2.51 -10.20
C GLU A 271 6.80 -3.10 -10.18
N ARG A 272 7.77 -2.40 -9.57
CA ARG A 272 9.12 -2.94 -9.32
C ARG A 272 9.10 -4.12 -8.35
N ALA A 273 8.35 -4.01 -7.25
CA ALA A 273 8.20 -5.10 -6.28
C ALA A 273 7.58 -6.36 -6.92
N LEU A 274 6.55 -6.22 -7.75
CA LEU A 274 5.98 -7.33 -8.52
C LEU A 274 7.00 -7.97 -9.48
N GLY A 275 7.80 -7.15 -10.17
CA GLY A 275 8.88 -7.64 -11.04
C GLY A 275 9.93 -8.45 -10.28
N ASN A 276 10.33 -7.99 -9.09
CA ASN A 276 11.28 -8.68 -8.24
C ASN A 276 10.70 -9.98 -7.64
N GLN A 277 9.44 -9.95 -7.20
CA GLN A 277 8.71 -11.14 -6.74
C GLN A 277 8.63 -12.19 -7.85
N ALA A 278 8.30 -11.79 -9.08
CA ALA A 278 8.26 -12.68 -10.23
C ALA A 278 9.63 -13.31 -10.53
N ASN A 279 10.73 -12.55 -10.39
CA ASN A 279 12.09 -13.08 -10.54
C ASN A 279 12.45 -14.09 -9.44
N ARG A 280 12.14 -13.78 -8.17
CA ARG A 280 12.33 -14.69 -7.02
C ARG A 280 11.56 -15.99 -7.20
N LEU A 281 10.27 -15.89 -7.51
CA LEU A 281 9.39 -17.03 -7.74
C LEU A 281 9.84 -17.83 -8.97
N GLY A 282 10.31 -17.14 -10.02
CA GLY A 282 10.90 -17.73 -11.24
C GLY A 282 12.05 -18.69 -10.95
N ALA A 283 12.92 -18.37 -9.99
CA ALA A 283 14.01 -19.25 -9.55
C ALA A 283 13.52 -20.52 -8.83
N SER A 284 12.25 -20.55 -8.40
CA SER A 284 11.60 -21.69 -7.71
C SER A 284 10.68 -22.53 -8.62
N PHE A 285 10.65 -22.25 -9.93
CA PHE A 285 9.99 -23.13 -10.92
C PHE A 285 10.89 -24.31 -11.29
N GLY A 286 10.43 -25.53 -11.00
CA GLY A 286 11.02 -26.77 -11.51
C GLY A 286 10.29 -27.31 -12.73
N GLU A 287 10.72 -28.49 -13.24
CA GLU A 287 10.09 -29.17 -14.38
C GLU A 287 8.59 -29.48 -14.17
N ASN A 288 8.15 -29.59 -12.91
CA ASN A 288 6.76 -29.85 -12.51
C ASN A 288 5.97 -28.58 -12.11
N GLY A 289 6.51 -27.38 -12.35
CA GLY A 289 5.92 -26.10 -11.95
C GLY A 289 6.48 -25.53 -10.64
N LEU A 290 5.70 -24.67 -9.98
CA LEU A 290 6.04 -24.07 -8.68
C LEU A 290 6.18 -25.13 -7.58
N ALA A 291 7.15 -24.94 -6.68
CA ALA A 291 7.29 -25.80 -5.52
C ALA A 291 6.07 -25.72 -4.57
N PRO A 292 5.65 -26.83 -3.93
CA PRO A 292 4.54 -26.82 -2.98
C PRO A 292 4.80 -25.91 -1.79
N GLY A 293 3.76 -25.18 -1.36
CA GLY A 293 3.81 -24.32 -0.16
C GLY A 293 4.22 -22.86 -0.42
N ILE A 294 4.54 -22.48 -1.67
CA ILE A 294 4.81 -21.09 -2.04
C ILE A 294 3.51 -20.27 -2.08
N ASP A 295 3.42 -19.21 -1.28
CA ASP A 295 2.34 -18.21 -1.37
C ASP A 295 2.65 -17.19 -2.47
N LEU A 296 1.90 -17.24 -3.57
CA LEU A 296 1.99 -16.29 -4.68
C LEU A 296 1.47 -14.89 -4.33
N THR A 297 0.68 -14.77 -3.26
CA THR A 297 0.11 -13.50 -2.79
C THR A 297 1.07 -12.71 -1.91
N GLN A 298 2.20 -13.29 -1.49
CA GLN A 298 3.11 -12.66 -0.52
C GLN A 298 4.26 -11.88 -1.18
N LEU A 299 4.37 -10.61 -0.79
CA LEU A 299 5.51 -9.74 -1.04
C LEU A 299 6.42 -9.69 0.19
N LEU A 300 7.70 -9.99 0.00
CA LEU A 300 8.74 -10.03 1.03
C LEU A 300 9.72 -8.87 0.87
N LEU A 301 10.57 -8.63 1.86
CA LEU A 301 11.57 -7.56 1.86
C LEU A 301 12.42 -7.53 0.58
N CYS A 302 12.94 -8.69 0.16
CA CYS A 302 13.76 -8.83 -1.06
C CYS A 302 13.04 -8.41 -2.35
N ASP A 303 11.70 -8.40 -2.38
CA ASP A 303 10.93 -7.90 -3.52
C ASP A 303 10.97 -6.37 -3.58
N LEU A 304 10.87 -5.72 -2.42
CA LEU A 304 10.84 -4.25 -2.35
C LEU A 304 12.24 -3.64 -2.47
N THR A 305 13.27 -4.32 -1.93
CA THR A 305 14.67 -3.88 -2.05
C THR A 305 15.29 -4.27 -3.39
N GLY A 306 14.81 -5.37 -4.00
CA GLY A 306 15.41 -5.98 -5.19
C GLY A 306 16.71 -6.75 -4.91
N ASN A 307 17.07 -6.95 -3.65
CA ASN A 307 18.27 -7.71 -3.26
C ASN A 307 17.89 -9.14 -2.82
N PRO A 308 18.32 -10.19 -3.53
CA PRO A 308 18.06 -11.58 -3.14
C PRO A 308 18.67 -11.97 -1.79
N ASP A 309 19.73 -11.29 -1.36
CA ASP A 309 20.40 -11.53 -0.07
C ASP A 309 19.64 -10.89 1.12
N ASP A 310 18.61 -10.08 0.88
CA ASP A 310 17.69 -9.58 1.91
C ASP A 310 16.67 -10.67 2.28
N VAL A 311 17.20 -11.80 2.72
CA VAL A 311 16.41 -12.97 3.10
C VAL A 311 15.59 -12.61 4.33
N GLU A 312 14.26 -12.64 4.20
CA GLU A 312 13.41 -12.95 5.35
C GLU A 312 13.77 -14.38 5.76
N GLY A 313 14.72 -14.52 6.68
CA GLY A 313 15.28 -15.81 7.06
C GLY A 313 14.15 -16.75 7.43
N GLU A 314 14.08 -17.91 6.75
CA GLU A 314 12.92 -18.81 6.70
C GLU A 314 12.36 -19.15 8.10
N VAL A 315 11.49 -18.28 8.59
CA VAL A 315 10.49 -18.65 9.58
C VAL A 315 9.40 -19.33 8.76
N HIS A 316 9.64 -20.60 8.43
CA HIS A 316 8.55 -21.56 8.28
C HIS A 316 7.57 -21.28 9.42
N ASP A 317 6.31 -21.02 9.08
CA ASP A 317 5.28 -20.54 10.00
C ASP A 317 5.19 -21.40 11.27
N ALA A 318 5.99 -21.03 12.27
CA ALA A 318 6.15 -21.76 13.52
C ALA A 318 4.91 -21.60 14.40
N ASN A 319 4.04 -20.63 14.05
CA ASN A 319 2.86 -20.23 14.78
C ASN A 319 1.63 -21.09 14.40
N CYS A 320 1.73 -21.97 13.39
CA CYS A 320 0.60 -22.74 12.85
C CYS A 320 0.88 -24.25 12.61
N HIS A 321 1.94 -24.82 13.21
CA HIS A 321 2.32 -26.22 12.98
C HIS A 321 2.36 -27.06 14.26
N ALA A 322 2.15 -28.37 14.13
CA ALA A 322 2.29 -29.30 15.26
C ALA A 322 3.76 -29.33 15.75
N PRO A 323 4.00 -29.41 17.08
CA PRO A 323 5.35 -29.37 17.63
C PRO A 323 6.24 -30.50 17.09
N GLN A 324 7.50 -30.17 16.81
CA GLN A 324 8.48 -31.08 16.21
C GLN A 324 9.66 -31.38 17.13
N GLY A 325 10.21 -32.58 17.01
CA GLY A 325 11.35 -33.04 17.80
C GLY A 325 10.94 -33.78 19.07
N GLN A 326 11.86 -33.87 20.04
CA GLN A 326 11.64 -34.58 21.30
C GLN A 326 10.92 -33.69 22.33
N LEU A 327 9.97 -34.27 23.06
CA LEU A 327 9.31 -33.60 24.19
C LEU A 327 10.33 -33.24 25.28
N MET A 328 10.29 -31.99 25.74
CA MET A 328 11.01 -31.47 26.90
C MET A 328 10.03 -31.07 28.00
N HIS A 329 10.37 -31.36 29.26
CA HIS A 329 9.57 -30.97 30.42
C HIS A 329 10.11 -29.69 31.10
N ALA A 330 9.22 -28.92 31.73
CA ALA A 330 9.62 -27.77 32.54
C ALA A 330 10.52 -28.20 33.71
N GLY A 331 11.67 -27.53 33.86
CA GLY A 331 12.73 -27.86 34.81
C GLY A 331 13.77 -28.87 34.29
N GLU A 332 13.52 -29.55 33.17
CA GLU A 332 14.46 -30.48 32.54
C GLU A 332 15.72 -29.75 32.04
N ARG A 333 16.85 -30.46 32.03
CA ARG A 333 18.16 -29.94 31.60
C ARG A 333 18.76 -30.86 30.55
N ILE A 334 18.93 -30.34 29.34
CA ILE A 334 19.45 -31.07 28.18
C ILE A 334 20.87 -30.58 27.87
N ASP A 335 21.77 -31.50 27.53
CA ASP A 335 23.09 -31.14 27.01
C ASP A 335 22.97 -30.84 25.51
N ILE A 336 23.39 -29.65 25.09
CA ILE A 336 23.29 -29.18 23.70
C ILE A 336 24.67 -28.94 23.09
N THR A 337 25.74 -29.49 23.68
CA THR A 337 27.13 -29.26 23.24
C THR A 337 27.37 -29.72 21.79
N SER A 338 26.62 -30.71 21.30
CA SER A 338 26.63 -31.13 19.89
C SER A 338 26.18 -30.05 18.91
N TYR A 339 25.40 -29.07 19.37
CA TYR A 339 24.91 -27.93 18.59
C TYR A 339 25.77 -26.67 18.78
N SER A 340 26.88 -26.74 19.53
CA SER A 340 27.70 -25.57 19.89
C SER A 340 28.26 -24.79 18.69
N GLN A 341 28.40 -25.41 17.52
CA GLN A 341 28.85 -24.79 16.26
C GLN A 341 27.68 -24.45 15.31
N MET A 342 26.44 -24.50 15.77
CA MET A 342 25.22 -24.32 14.97
C MET A 342 24.40 -23.12 15.46
N SER A 343 23.49 -22.67 14.59
CA SER A 343 22.44 -21.70 14.94
C SER A 343 21.20 -22.45 15.44
N LEU A 344 20.77 -22.15 16.67
CA LEU A 344 19.48 -22.61 17.20
C LEU A 344 18.42 -21.54 16.95
N ALA A 345 17.32 -21.90 16.29
CA ALA A 345 16.12 -21.08 16.22
C ALA A 345 15.17 -21.52 17.35
N ILE A 346 14.75 -20.58 18.19
CA ILE A 346 13.92 -20.82 19.37
C ILE A 346 12.70 -19.92 19.24
N GLY A 347 11.52 -20.49 19.05
CA GLY A 347 10.29 -19.74 18.81
C GLY A 347 9.12 -20.22 19.64
N LEU A 348 8.13 -19.37 19.81
CA LEU A 348 6.83 -19.71 20.38
C LEU A 348 5.89 -20.14 19.25
N GLY A 349 5.38 -21.37 19.30
CA GLY A 349 4.32 -21.87 18.44
C GLY A 349 3.01 -22.06 19.19
N TYR A 350 1.89 -22.08 18.47
CA TYR A 350 0.55 -22.31 19.00
C TYR A 350 -0.35 -22.96 17.93
N ALA A 351 -1.58 -23.32 18.30
CA ALA A 351 -2.60 -23.80 17.34
C ALA A 351 -3.62 -22.71 16.97
N SER A 352 -3.79 -21.71 17.83
CA SER A 352 -4.59 -20.51 17.57
C SER A 352 -4.27 -19.45 18.63
N ILE A 353 -4.30 -18.18 18.24
CA ILE A 353 -4.28 -17.01 19.12
C ILE A 353 -5.55 -16.19 18.87
N SER A 354 -5.89 -15.24 19.75
CA SER A 354 -6.98 -14.29 19.51
C SER A 354 -6.45 -13.13 18.65
N ASP A 355 -7.25 -12.62 17.71
CA ASP A 355 -6.85 -11.63 16.69
C ASP A 355 -6.36 -10.28 17.29
N ASP A 356 -6.56 -10.08 18.58
CA ASP A 356 -6.26 -8.88 19.37
C ASP A 356 -5.07 -9.05 20.35
N ILE A 357 -4.28 -10.12 20.19
CA ILE A 357 -3.09 -10.41 20.98
C ILE A 357 -1.89 -10.63 20.04
N GLU A 358 -0.91 -9.73 20.11
CA GLU A 358 0.42 -9.94 19.55
C GLU A 358 1.37 -10.48 20.64
N VAL A 359 2.43 -11.20 20.23
CA VAL A 359 3.44 -11.74 21.16
C VAL A 359 4.84 -11.50 20.63
N ASP A 360 5.65 -10.80 21.43
CA ASP A 360 7.04 -10.46 21.12
C ASP A 360 8.03 -11.38 21.84
N CYS A 361 9.18 -11.65 21.21
CA CYS A 361 10.32 -12.30 21.85
C CYS A 361 11.28 -11.27 22.46
N TYR A 362 11.75 -11.57 23.67
CA TYR A 362 12.76 -10.82 24.41
C TYR A 362 13.86 -11.79 24.84
N VAL A 363 15.11 -11.47 24.53
CA VAL A 363 16.25 -12.28 24.92
C VAL A 363 17.16 -11.48 25.83
N TYR A 364 17.48 -12.04 27.00
CA TYR A 364 18.38 -11.43 27.97
C TYR A 364 19.70 -12.19 27.99
N LEU A 365 20.81 -11.49 27.76
CA LEU A 365 22.17 -11.95 28.00
C LEU A 365 22.50 -11.69 29.47
N LEU A 366 22.84 -12.73 30.20
CA LEU A 366 22.96 -12.71 31.66
C LEU A 366 24.36 -13.16 32.07
N HIS A 367 25.00 -12.32 32.88
CA HIS A 367 26.36 -12.51 33.37
C HIS A 367 26.39 -13.39 34.64
N ALA A 368 27.57 -13.53 35.26
CA ALA A 368 27.80 -14.43 36.39
C ALA A 368 26.98 -14.10 37.67
N ASP A 369 26.48 -12.88 37.79
CA ASP A 369 25.54 -12.43 38.84
C ASP A 369 24.07 -12.76 38.53
N GLY A 370 23.79 -13.30 37.33
CA GLY A 370 22.45 -13.60 36.84
C GLY A 370 21.69 -12.40 36.28
N LYS A 371 22.38 -11.27 36.00
CA LYS A 371 21.79 -10.03 35.52
C LYS A 371 22.31 -9.61 34.14
N ALA A 372 21.52 -8.79 33.46
CA ALA A 372 21.95 -7.93 32.37
C ALA A 372 22.56 -6.64 32.96
N HIS A 373 23.55 -6.04 32.29
CA HIS A 373 24.24 -4.83 32.76
C HIS A 373 23.83 -3.57 31.97
N GLY A 374 22.79 -3.66 31.15
CA GLY A 374 22.11 -2.56 30.46
C GLY A 374 21.39 -3.03 29.20
N ASP A 375 20.80 -2.10 28.46
CA ASP A 375 19.99 -2.40 27.25
C ASP A 375 20.79 -3.18 26.17
N LYS A 376 22.11 -2.98 26.12
CA LYS A 376 23.04 -3.73 25.25
C LYS A 376 23.03 -5.25 25.44
N ASP A 377 22.56 -5.70 26.61
CA ASP A 377 22.47 -7.10 27.01
C ASP A 377 21.02 -7.63 26.85
N MET A 378 20.13 -6.83 26.24
CA MET A 378 18.75 -7.20 25.90
C MET A 378 18.55 -7.11 24.38
N VAL A 379 17.99 -8.17 23.80
CA VAL A 379 17.61 -8.23 22.38
C VAL A 379 16.09 -8.28 22.29
N TYR A 380 15.50 -7.31 21.58
CA TYR A 380 14.06 -7.06 21.49
C TYR A 380 13.76 -6.26 20.21
N PHE A 381 12.49 -6.00 19.87
CA PHE A 381 12.12 -5.36 18.59
C PHE A 381 12.85 -4.04 18.29
N GLY A 382 13.12 -3.22 19.32
CA GLY A 382 13.87 -1.96 19.18
C GLY A 382 15.39 -2.13 19.05
N PHE A 383 15.93 -3.29 19.45
CA PHE A 383 17.35 -3.63 19.36
C PHE A 383 17.49 -5.11 18.96
N PRO A 384 17.33 -5.45 17.66
CA PRO A 384 17.02 -6.81 17.22
C PRO A 384 18.23 -7.76 17.16
N ALA A 385 19.43 -7.31 17.50
CA ALA A 385 20.62 -8.17 17.58
C ALA A 385 21.50 -7.79 18.78
N SER A 386 22.17 -8.79 19.36
CA SER A 386 23.21 -8.56 20.36
C SER A 386 24.46 -7.91 19.73
N CYS A 387 25.27 -7.24 20.54
CA CYS A 387 26.45 -6.50 20.06
C CYS A 387 27.52 -7.38 19.37
N ASP A 388 27.54 -8.68 19.62
CA ASP A 388 28.39 -9.69 18.98
C ASP A 388 27.74 -10.40 17.77
N GLY A 389 26.48 -10.08 17.46
CA GLY A 389 25.68 -10.75 16.42
C GLY A 389 25.39 -12.23 16.69
N ALA A 390 25.58 -12.69 17.93
CA ALA A 390 25.35 -14.08 18.34
C ALA A 390 23.88 -14.38 18.58
N VAL A 391 23.11 -13.40 19.05
CA VAL A 391 21.65 -13.47 19.21
C VAL A 391 21.02 -12.47 18.25
N VAL A 392 20.05 -12.92 17.47
CA VAL A 392 19.24 -12.07 16.59
C VAL A 392 17.78 -12.47 16.74
N ILE A 393 16.88 -11.52 16.86
CA ILE A 393 15.45 -11.75 16.63
C ILE A 393 15.06 -11.11 15.30
N ASN A 394 14.23 -11.80 14.51
CA ASN A 394 13.77 -11.22 13.26
C ASN A 394 12.67 -10.20 13.55
N ALA A 395 12.80 -8.99 13.00
CA ALA A 395 11.74 -7.97 12.97
C ALA A 395 10.68 -8.28 11.89
N GLY A 396 10.32 -9.56 11.74
CA GLY A 396 9.29 -10.06 10.83
C GLY A 396 7.89 -10.01 11.45
N GLU A 397 6.89 -10.54 10.74
CA GLU A 397 5.47 -10.38 11.04
C GLU A 397 5.09 -10.75 12.48
N TYR A 398 5.72 -11.79 13.02
CA TYR A 398 5.69 -12.12 14.44
C TYR A 398 7.14 -12.19 14.94
N THR A 399 7.51 -11.38 15.94
CA THR A 399 8.87 -11.44 16.52
C THR A 399 9.05 -12.65 17.46
N SER A 400 8.13 -13.61 17.44
CA SER A 400 8.00 -14.75 18.35
C SER A 400 9.17 -15.76 18.33
N SER A 401 10.31 -15.44 17.73
CA SER A 401 11.49 -16.30 17.72
C SER A 401 12.84 -15.56 17.78
N ALA A 402 13.84 -16.25 18.34
CA ALA A 402 15.23 -15.84 18.42
C ALA A 402 16.15 -16.87 17.78
N LEU A 403 17.14 -16.40 17.01
CA LEU A 403 18.23 -17.18 16.48
C LEU A 403 19.50 -16.98 17.34
N VAL A 404 20.06 -18.07 17.85
CA VAL A 404 21.23 -18.08 18.75
C VAL A 404 22.37 -18.89 18.15
N LYS A 405 23.48 -18.22 17.80
CA LYS A 405 24.75 -18.80 17.35
C LYS A 405 25.65 -19.07 18.55
N LEU A 406 25.56 -20.27 19.12
CA LEU A 406 26.24 -20.64 20.37
C LEU A 406 27.77 -20.47 20.38
N ALA A 407 28.41 -20.51 19.21
CA ALA A 407 29.85 -20.30 19.03
C ALA A 407 30.26 -18.81 19.08
N SER A 408 29.33 -17.89 18.77
CA SER A 408 29.60 -16.45 18.68
C SER A 408 29.39 -15.71 20.00
N VAL A 409 28.61 -16.29 20.93
CA VAL A 409 28.21 -15.65 22.20
C VAL A 409 29.42 -15.22 23.03
N VAL A 410 29.48 -13.94 23.40
CA VAL A 410 30.55 -13.34 24.23
C VAL A 410 30.92 -14.22 25.43
N SER A 411 32.21 -14.27 25.75
CA SER A 411 32.78 -15.11 26.81
C SER A 411 32.28 -14.82 28.23
N ASP A 412 31.76 -13.61 28.48
CA ASP A 412 31.26 -13.15 29.77
C ASP A 412 29.75 -13.41 29.99
N THR A 413 29.03 -13.84 28.95
CA THR A 413 27.65 -14.29 29.04
C THR A 413 27.63 -15.74 29.53
N GLU A 414 27.06 -15.95 30.71
CA GLU A 414 26.94 -17.29 31.33
C GLU A 414 25.58 -17.94 31.02
N LYS A 415 24.55 -17.12 30.78
CA LYS A 415 23.19 -17.56 30.46
C LYS A 415 22.52 -16.63 29.44
N ILE A 416 21.67 -17.22 28.59
CA ILE A 416 20.75 -16.53 27.69
C ILE A 416 19.33 -16.96 28.07
N ALA A 417 18.46 -16.04 28.43
CA ALA A 417 17.05 -16.32 28.74
C ALA A 417 16.15 -15.84 27.60
N ILE A 418 15.44 -16.78 26.96
CA ILE A 418 14.50 -16.48 25.87
C ILE A 418 13.08 -16.42 26.45
N CYS A 419 12.44 -15.27 26.27
CA CYS A 419 11.19 -14.88 26.92
C CYS A 419 10.18 -14.40 25.88
N PHE A 420 8.89 -14.55 26.18
CA PHE A 420 7.80 -14.14 25.29
C PHE A 420 6.79 -13.28 26.07
N SER A 421 6.38 -12.14 25.51
CA SER A 421 5.40 -11.23 26.15
C SER A 421 4.23 -10.92 25.23
N ALA A 422 3.02 -11.09 25.74
CA ALA A 422 1.80 -10.65 25.07
C ALA A 422 1.61 -9.14 25.21
N TYR A 423 1.08 -8.52 24.16
CA TYR A 423 0.61 -7.14 24.11
C TYR A 423 -0.59 -7.02 23.15
N GLY A 424 -1.32 -5.90 23.21
CA GLY A 424 -2.50 -5.63 22.40
C GLY A 424 -3.12 -4.29 22.78
N GLU A 425 -4.24 -3.92 22.16
CA GLU A 425 -4.90 -2.61 22.37
C GLU A 425 -5.44 -2.37 23.80
N ASP A 426 -5.56 -3.43 24.59
CA ASP A 426 -6.07 -3.41 25.97
C ASP A 426 -4.99 -3.92 26.95
N GLU A 427 -4.68 -3.13 27.98
CA GLU A 427 -3.71 -3.52 29.01
C GLU A 427 -4.10 -4.80 29.78
N ALA A 428 -5.34 -5.29 29.70
CA ALA A 428 -5.76 -6.54 30.31
C ALA A 428 -5.33 -7.81 29.52
N LYS A 429 -4.82 -7.68 28.28
CA LYS A 429 -4.38 -8.81 27.46
C LYS A 429 -3.23 -9.58 28.09
N ASN A 430 -3.22 -10.89 27.85
CA ASN A 430 -2.31 -11.86 28.47
C ASN A 430 -2.29 -13.16 27.64
N LEU A 431 -1.35 -14.06 27.94
CA LEU A 431 -1.04 -15.23 27.12
C LEU A 431 -2.17 -16.30 27.08
N SER A 432 -3.24 -16.18 27.88
CA SER A 432 -4.34 -17.16 27.93
C SER A 432 -5.18 -17.28 26.65
N GLY A 433 -5.09 -16.31 25.73
CA GLY A 433 -5.73 -16.38 24.42
C GLY A 433 -5.10 -17.39 23.47
N MET A 434 -3.90 -17.89 23.78
CA MET A 434 -3.22 -18.92 22.98
C MET A 434 -3.68 -20.34 23.36
N ARG A 435 -3.94 -21.16 22.35
CA ARG A 435 -4.25 -22.59 22.52
C ARG A 435 -3.11 -23.47 22.04
N ASN A 436 -2.84 -24.55 22.79
CA ASN A 436 -1.77 -25.51 22.52
C ASN A 436 -0.41 -24.83 22.29
N ALA A 437 -0.06 -23.85 23.12
CA ALA A 437 1.20 -23.14 22.99
C ALA A 437 2.40 -24.02 23.38
N PHE A 438 3.52 -23.85 22.69
CA PHE A 438 4.78 -24.56 22.95
C PHE A 438 5.98 -23.69 22.56
N VAL A 439 7.13 -23.88 23.21
CA VAL A 439 8.40 -23.36 22.70
C VAL A 439 9.01 -24.41 21.78
N GLN A 440 9.17 -24.09 20.50
CA GLN A 440 9.89 -24.88 19.52
C GLN A 440 11.38 -24.54 19.57
N ILE A 441 12.24 -25.55 19.60
CA ILE A 441 13.67 -25.41 19.39
C ILE A 441 14.04 -26.18 18.12
N SER A 442 14.67 -25.49 17.18
CA SER A 442 15.00 -25.98 15.85
C SER A 442 16.46 -25.69 15.51
N CYS A 443 17.05 -26.53 14.66
CA CYS A 443 18.41 -26.36 14.16
C CYS A 443 18.43 -26.71 12.66
N ALA A 444 18.96 -25.81 11.82
CA ALA A 444 18.96 -25.95 10.36
C ALA A 444 17.59 -26.38 9.79
N GLY A 445 16.53 -25.65 10.16
CA GLY A 445 15.14 -25.89 9.72
C GLY A 445 14.43 -27.09 10.36
N LYS A 446 15.09 -27.90 11.19
CA LYS A 446 14.50 -29.11 11.80
C LYS A 446 14.24 -28.93 13.29
N GLY A 447 13.01 -29.22 13.73
CA GLY A 447 12.68 -29.26 15.16
C GLY A 447 13.45 -30.35 15.90
N ILE A 448 14.22 -29.95 16.92
CA ILE A 448 15.02 -30.86 17.75
C ILE A 448 14.32 -31.15 19.09
N TYR A 449 13.71 -30.14 19.71
CA TYR A 449 12.99 -30.24 20.97
C TYR A 449 11.79 -29.31 20.99
N TYR A 450 10.77 -29.64 21.78
CA TYR A 450 9.68 -28.71 22.08
C TYR A 450 9.28 -28.79 23.55
N LEU A 451 8.90 -27.65 24.13
CA LEU A 451 8.40 -27.51 25.50
C LEU A 451 6.93 -27.07 25.48
N PRO A 452 5.96 -27.94 25.82
CA PRO A 452 4.57 -27.55 25.99
C PRO A 452 4.37 -26.52 27.09
N LEU A 453 3.43 -25.61 26.88
CA LEU A 453 3.12 -24.50 27.78
C LEU A 453 1.73 -24.67 28.42
N ASP A 454 1.42 -25.90 28.82
CA ASP A 454 0.11 -26.38 29.34
C ASP A 454 -0.41 -25.67 30.61
N ARG A 455 0.34 -24.70 31.14
CA ARG A 455 0.04 -23.99 32.40
C ARG A 455 -0.14 -22.47 32.23
N ILE A 456 -0.11 -21.95 31.01
CA ILE A 456 -0.45 -20.54 30.76
C ILE A 456 -1.90 -20.29 31.19
N SER A 457 -2.12 -19.29 32.03
CA SER A 457 -3.38 -19.04 32.73
C SER A 457 -3.85 -17.58 32.69
N ARG A 458 -2.98 -16.63 33.05
CA ARG A 458 -3.22 -15.16 33.05
C ARG A 458 -1.92 -14.35 32.90
N GLU A 459 -0.80 -15.03 32.75
CA GLU A 459 0.52 -14.44 32.71
C GLU A 459 0.67 -13.59 31.45
N LYS A 460 1.22 -12.38 31.59
CA LYS A 460 1.49 -11.48 30.46
C LYS A 460 2.79 -11.83 29.75
N THR A 461 3.77 -12.32 30.51
CA THR A 461 5.12 -12.63 30.03
C THR A 461 5.55 -14.00 30.54
N LEU A 462 6.34 -14.71 29.76
CA LEU A 462 6.79 -16.09 30.00
C LEU A 462 8.30 -16.19 29.78
N VAL A 463 9.03 -16.84 30.69
CA VAL A 463 10.38 -17.34 30.38
C VAL A 463 10.22 -18.73 29.78
N GLY A 464 10.53 -18.87 28.49
CA GLY A 464 10.39 -20.13 27.75
C GLY A 464 11.50 -21.10 28.11
N ILE A 465 12.73 -20.76 27.72
CA ILE A 465 13.93 -21.56 27.98
C ILE A 465 15.12 -20.70 28.43
N GLU A 466 16.07 -21.34 29.11
CA GLU A 466 17.40 -20.81 29.41
C GLU A 466 18.47 -21.64 28.70
N LEU A 467 19.35 -20.99 27.94
CA LEU A 467 20.62 -21.57 27.48
C LEU A 467 21.71 -21.14 28.46
N TYR A 468 22.58 -22.03 28.91
CA TYR A 468 23.61 -21.68 29.90
C TYR A 468 24.87 -22.51 29.76
N ARG A 469 26.00 -21.94 30.17
CA ARG A 469 27.28 -22.65 30.24
C ARG A 469 27.38 -23.38 31.59
N HIS A 470 27.88 -24.61 31.57
CA HIS A 470 28.15 -25.39 32.78
C HIS A 470 29.41 -26.24 32.59
N ARG A 471 30.51 -25.84 33.24
CA ARG A 471 31.85 -26.45 33.08
C ARG A 471 32.34 -26.45 31.61
N GLY A 472 32.10 -25.35 30.89
CA GLY A 472 32.49 -25.18 29.49
C GLY A 472 31.58 -25.84 28.44
N ALA A 473 30.59 -26.64 28.87
CA ALA A 473 29.58 -27.25 28.01
C ALA A 473 28.30 -26.39 27.96
N TRP A 474 27.66 -26.31 26.78
CA TRP A 474 26.37 -25.62 26.61
C TRP A 474 25.21 -26.54 27.00
N LYS A 475 24.27 -26.00 27.78
CA LYS A 475 23.07 -26.70 28.22
C LYS A 475 21.82 -25.86 28.00
N MET A 476 20.71 -26.55 27.78
CA MET A 476 19.37 -25.96 27.71
C MET A 476 18.56 -26.36 28.94
N LYS A 477 17.74 -25.45 29.46
CA LYS A 477 16.76 -25.72 30.50
C LYS A 477 15.39 -25.21 30.07
N GLY A 478 14.38 -26.07 30.17
CA GLY A 478 12.99 -25.68 29.98
C GLY A 478 12.50 -24.94 31.22
N VAL A 479 11.86 -23.78 31.06
CA VAL A 479 11.39 -22.98 32.20
C VAL A 479 9.88 -22.94 32.25
N GLY A 480 9.22 -22.52 31.16
CA GLY A 480 7.75 -22.52 31.05
C GLY A 480 7.04 -21.82 32.22
N SER A 481 7.65 -20.78 32.79
CA SER A 481 7.17 -20.08 33.98
C SER A 481 6.86 -18.63 33.63
N GLY A 482 5.67 -18.16 33.99
CA GLY A 482 5.19 -16.82 33.60
C GLY A 482 5.00 -15.85 34.76
N TYR A 483 4.79 -14.59 34.38
CA TYR A 483 4.74 -13.40 35.23
C TYR A 483 3.45 -12.62 34.92
N ASN A 484 2.62 -12.39 35.93
CA ASN A 484 1.35 -11.66 35.78
C ASN A 484 1.55 -10.15 35.60
N ASP A 485 2.58 -9.58 36.23
CA ASP A 485 2.87 -8.13 36.18
C ASP A 485 3.61 -7.69 34.90
N GLY A 486 3.74 -8.60 33.93
CA GLY A 486 4.28 -8.32 32.59
C GLY A 486 5.78 -8.06 32.51
N LEU A 487 6.19 -7.54 31.34
CA LEU A 487 7.58 -7.38 30.92
C LEU A 487 8.40 -6.56 31.90
N ARG A 488 7.83 -5.47 32.46
CA ARG A 488 8.49 -4.60 33.43
C ARG A 488 9.09 -5.38 34.60
N ARG A 489 8.31 -6.27 35.23
CA ARG A 489 8.76 -7.07 36.37
C ARG A 489 9.82 -8.10 35.98
N LEU A 490 9.80 -8.57 34.73
CA LEU A 490 10.85 -9.46 34.20
C LEU A 490 12.16 -8.70 33.99
N CYS A 491 12.11 -7.51 33.37
CA CYS A 491 13.26 -6.60 33.23
C CYS A 491 13.89 -6.27 34.58
N GLU A 492 13.07 -5.84 35.56
CA GLU A 492 13.52 -5.57 36.93
C GLU A 492 14.18 -6.79 37.58
N SER A 493 13.65 -8.00 37.33
CA SER A 493 14.23 -9.25 37.86
C SER A 493 15.59 -9.61 37.26
N TYR A 494 15.85 -9.21 36.01
CA TYR A 494 17.15 -9.34 35.34
C TYR A 494 18.05 -8.10 35.48
N GLY A 495 17.61 -7.08 36.23
CA GLY A 495 18.43 -5.90 36.56
C GLY A 495 18.35 -4.73 35.58
N ILE A 496 17.38 -4.73 34.65
CA ILE A 496 17.14 -3.63 33.72
C ILE A 496 16.09 -2.68 34.33
N GLU A 497 16.43 -1.39 34.43
CA GLU A 497 15.49 -0.35 34.85
C GLU A 497 14.61 0.08 33.68
N VAL A 498 13.29 -0.05 33.85
CA VAL A 498 12.30 0.42 32.87
C VAL A 498 11.67 1.72 33.41
N GLN A 499 11.88 2.83 32.69
CA GLN A 499 11.32 4.14 33.03
C GLN A 499 9.83 4.23 32.68
#